data_AF-A0A9N9GH00-F1
#
_entry.id   AF-A0A9N9GH00-F1
#
_cell.length_a   1.000
_cell.length_b   1.000
_cell.length_c   1.000
_cell.angle_alpha   90.00
_cell.angle_beta   90.00
_cell.angle_gamma   90.00
#
_symmetry.space_group_name_H-M   'P 1'
#
loop_
_entity.id
_entity.type
_entity.pdbx_description
1 polymer ?
#
loop_
_entity_poly.entity_id
_entity_poly.type
_entity_poly.pdbx_seq_one_letter_code
_entity_poly.pdbx_strand_id
1 'polypeptide(L)' 'YGGYELARELNWKHARHFKKTPIKEWTVNGKRAGQYTRSHGLSFVRIYDAGHEAPFYQPENSLYMFDKWIYM' A
#
# COMPACT_ATOMS: atom_id res chain seq x y z
N TYR A 1 1.54 0.19 12.07
CA TYR A 1 2.21 1.29 11.33
C TYR A 1 1.32 2.52 11.41
N GLY A 2 1.82 3.71 11.76
CA GLY A 2 0.96 4.88 11.97
C GLY A 2 0.06 5.22 10.76
N GLY A 3 0.62 5.25 9.55
CA GLY A 3 -0.16 5.49 8.32
C GLY A 3 -1.22 4.40 8.03
N TYR A 4 -0.96 3.15 8.41
CA TYR A 4 -1.95 2.07 8.27
C TYR A 4 -3.13 2.26 9.23
N GLU A 5 -2.86 2.60 10.49
CA GLU A 5 -3.94 2.85 11.46
C GLU A 5 -4.79 4.04 11.05
N LEU A 6 -4.18 5.10 10.50
CA LEU A 6 -4.92 6.23 9.93
C LEU A 6 -5.83 5.76 8.77
N ALA A 7 -5.30 5.01 7.81
CA ALA A 7 -6.10 4.49 6.69
C ALA A 7 -7.21 3.54 7.16
N ARG A 8 -6.94 2.73 8.20
CA ARG A 8 -7.88 1.77 8.78
C ARG A 8 -9.01 2.45 9.53
N GLU A 9 -8.71 3.53 10.27
CA GLU A 9 -9.68 4.26 11.09
C GLU A 9 -10.35 5.43 10.36
N LEU A 10 -9.95 5.71 9.12
CA LEU A 10 -10.60 6.70 8.27
C LEU A 10 -12.13 6.46 8.24
N ASN A 11 -12.91 7.50 8.49
CA ASN A 11 -14.36 7.44 8.42
C ASN A 11 -14.84 7.77 7.00
N TRP A 12 -15.35 6.77 6.29
CA TRP A 12 -15.83 6.91 4.91
C TRP A 12 -16.79 5.77 4.55
N LYS A 13 -17.48 5.90 3.40
CA LYS A 13 -18.55 4.99 2.94
C LYS A 13 -18.20 3.50 3.03
N HIS A 14 -16.96 3.12 2.76
CA HIS A 14 -16.52 1.71 2.74
C HIS A 14 -15.56 1.33 3.87
N ALA A 15 -15.51 2.12 4.96
CA ALA A 15 -14.60 1.89 6.10
C ALA A 15 -14.70 0.46 6.68
N ARG A 16 -15.93 -0.06 6.84
CA ARG A 16 -16.15 -1.43 7.34
C ARG A 16 -15.55 -2.50 6.43
N HIS A 17 -15.57 -2.32 5.12
CA HIS A 17 -14.95 -3.26 4.18
C HIS A 17 -13.43 -3.18 4.25
N PHE A 18 -12.87 -1.97 4.28
CA PHE A 18 -11.43 -1.78 4.41
C PHE A 18 -10.88 -2.40 5.70
N LYS A 19 -11.53 -2.15 6.85
CA LYS A 19 -11.16 -2.75 8.15
C LYS A 19 -11.15 -4.29 8.17
N LYS A 20 -12.02 -4.91 7.37
CA LYS A 20 -12.11 -6.39 7.25
C LYS A 20 -11.19 -6.96 6.18
N THR A 21 -10.61 -6.12 5.32
CA THR A 21 -9.78 -6.58 4.20
C THR A 21 -8.39 -6.95 4.75
N PRO A 22 -7.94 -8.20 4.58
CA PRO A 22 -6.65 -8.62 5.09
C PRO A 22 -5.51 -7.91 4.35
N ILE A 23 -4.43 -7.63 5.08
CA ILE A 23 -3.16 -7.22 4.48
C ILE A 23 -2.60 -8.43 3.72
N LYS A 24 -2.18 -8.19 2.48
CA LYS A 24 -1.56 -9.18 1.61
C LYS A 24 -0.09 -8.84 1.41
N GLU A 25 0.70 -9.87 1.14
CA GLU A 25 2.08 -9.66 0.70
C GLU A 25 2.11 -9.05 -0.70
N TRP A 26 3.03 -8.11 -0.91
CA TRP A 26 3.25 -7.45 -2.19
C TRP A 26 4.60 -7.87 -2.76
N THR A 27 4.59 -8.37 -3.99
CA THR A 27 5.78 -8.77 -4.72
C THR A 27 5.97 -7.91 -5.96
N VAL A 28 7.22 -7.57 -6.25
CA VAL A 28 7.65 -6.87 -7.47
C VAL A 28 8.74 -7.73 -8.10
N ASN A 29 8.57 -8.08 -9.38
CA ASN A 29 9.52 -8.92 -10.13
C ASN A 29 9.90 -10.22 -9.39
N GLY A 30 8.92 -10.88 -8.76
CA GLY A 30 9.12 -12.14 -8.03
C GLY A 30 9.79 -11.99 -6.66
N LYS A 31 10.15 -10.78 -6.22
CA LYS A 31 10.75 -10.51 -4.91
C LYS A 31 9.73 -9.86 -3.97
N ARG A 32 9.85 -10.14 -2.67
CA ARG A 32 9.01 -9.51 -1.63
C ARG A 32 9.38 -8.02 -1.54
N ALA A 33 8.44 -7.15 -1.90
CA ALA A 33 8.64 -5.70 -1.92
C ALA A 33 7.89 -5.00 -0.77
N GLY A 34 6.92 -5.69 -0.15
CA GLY A 34 6.21 -5.14 0.98
C GLY A 34 4.87 -5.81 1.26
N GLN A 35 3.91 -4.99 1.67
CA GLN A 35 2.56 -5.40 2.01
C GLN A 35 1.55 -4.37 1.51
N TYR A 36 0.35 -4.81 1.16
CA TYR A 36 -0.73 -3.92 0.76
C TYR A 36 -2.09 -4.39 1.26
N THR A 37 -3.02 -3.47 1.39
CA THR A 37 -4.45 -3.76 1.47
C THR A 37 -5.21 -2.74 0.61
N ARG A 38 -6.31 -3.17 -0.01
CA ARG A 38 -7.12 -2.31 -0.88
C ARG A 38 -8.58 -2.69 -0.77
N SER A 39 -9.43 -1.68 -0.65
CA SER A 39 -10.88 -1.84 -0.73
C SER A 39 -11.48 -0.58 -1.32
N HIS A 40 -12.34 -0.71 -2.34
CA HIS A 40 -13.18 0.36 -2.89
C HIS A 40 -12.45 1.68 -3.16
N GLY A 41 -11.29 1.62 -3.84
CA GLY A 41 -10.52 2.80 -4.24
C GLY A 41 -9.51 3.31 -3.21
N LEU A 42 -9.62 2.91 -1.94
CA LEU A 42 -8.58 3.19 -0.95
C LEU A 42 -7.56 2.03 -0.91
N SER A 43 -6.28 2.38 -1.02
CA SER A 43 -5.16 1.45 -0.89
C SER A 43 -4.20 1.95 0.20
N PHE A 44 -3.68 1.03 0.99
CA PHE A 44 -2.48 1.26 1.80
C PHE A 44 -1.38 0.33 1.30
N VAL A 45 -0.19 0.88 1.05
CA VAL A 45 0.98 0.12 0.61
C VAL A 45 2.13 0.44 1.56
N ARG A 46 2.73 -0.60 2.12
CA ARG A 46 4.01 -0.52 2.85
C ARG A 46 5.09 -1.03 1.91
N ILE A 47 6.05 -0.18 1.59
CA ILE A 47 7.25 -0.54 0.83
C ILE A 47 8.34 -0.90 1.87
N TYR A 48 8.92 -2.09 1.76
CA TYR A 48 10.00 -2.51 2.66
C TYR A 48 11.29 -1.76 2.35
N ASP A 49 12.14 -1.60 3.37
CA ASP A 49 13.44 -0.93 3.30
C ASP A 49 13.40 0.49 2.70
N ALA A 50 12.23 1.13 2.77
CA ALA A 50 12.00 2.51 2.37
C ALA A 50 12.04 3.44 3.60
N GLY A 51 12.70 4.58 3.46
CA GLY A 51 12.63 5.69 4.42
C GLY A 51 11.49 6.67 4.12
N HIS A 52 11.62 7.91 4.62
CA HIS A 52 10.59 8.95 4.44
C HIS A 52 10.35 9.26 2.95
N GLU A 53 11.43 9.37 2.18
CA GLU A 53 11.39 9.55 0.74
C GLU A 53 11.41 8.19 0.04
N ALA A 54 10.28 7.49 0.02
CA ALA A 54 10.24 6.12 -0.49
C ALA A 54 10.89 5.92 -1.88
N PRO A 55 10.72 6.81 -2.88
CA PRO A 55 11.38 6.69 -4.18
C PRO A 55 12.91 6.81 -4.12
N PHE A 56 13.47 7.52 -3.13
CA PHE A 56 14.92 7.62 -2.96
C PHE A 56 15.53 6.29 -2.52
N TYR A 57 14.89 5.62 -1.55
CA TYR A 57 15.37 4.34 -1.00
C TYR A 57 14.98 3.14 -1.86
N GLN A 58 13.81 3.19 -2.50
CA GLN A 58 13.20 2.07 -3.23
C GLN A 58 12.60 2.55 -4.56
N PRO A 59 13.42 3.01 -5.53
CA PRO A 59 12.94 3.62 -6.77
C PRO A 59 12.10 2.66 -7.62
N GLU A 60 12.59 1.42 -7.83
CA GLU A 60 11.91 0.42 -8.66
C GLU A 60 10.53 0.04 -8.08
N ASN A 61 10.48 -0.24 -6.78
CA ASN A 61 9.25 -0.59 -6.10
C ASN A 61 8.26 0.59 -6.07
N SER A 62 8.76 1.81 -5.86
CA SER A 62 7.93 3.02 -5.86
C SER A 62 7.32 3.28 -7.23
N LEU A 63 8.11 3.13 -8.31
CA LEU A 63 7.60 3.26 -9.68
C LEU A 63 6.57 2.17 -9.98
N TYR A 64 6.84 0.92 -9.62
CA TYR A 64 5.87 -0.16 -9.80
C TYR A 64 4.54 0.13 -9.09
N MET A 65 4.60 0.60 -7.85
CA MET A 65 3.41 0.99 -7.07
C MET A 65 2.65 2.12 -7.78
N PHE A 66 3.35 3.14 -8.28
CA PHE A 66 2.77 4.28 -8.96
C PHE A 66 2.14 3.91 -10.31
N ASP A 67 2.83 3.13 -11.13
CA ASP A 67 2.30 2.61 -12.40
C ASP A 67 1.06 1.76 -12.17
N LYS A 68 1.08 0.87 -11.18
CA LYS A 68 -0.11 0.11 -10.80
C LYS A 68 -1.24 1.03 -10.39
N TRP A 69 -1.00 2.09 -9.62
CA TRP A 69 -2.06 2.99 -9.18
C TRP A 69 -2.71 3.76 -10.35
N ILE A 70 -1.92 4.24 -11.32
CA ILE A 70 -2.43 4.99 -12.48
C ILE A 70 -3.31 4.12 -13.40
N TYR A 71 -2.88 2.88 -13.64
CA TYR A 71 -3.52 2.01 -14.64
C TYR A 71 -4.51 1.00 -14.04
N MET A 72 -4.98 1.23 -12.80
CA MET A 72 -5.89 0.34 -12.05
C MET A 72 -7.37 0.72 -12.14
#